data_AF-A0A378H3B6-F1
#
_entry.id   AF-A0A378H3B6-F1
#
_cell.length_a   1.000
_cell.length_b   1.000
_cell.length_c   1.000
_cell.angle_alpha   90.00
_cell.angle_beta   90.00
_cell.angle_gamma   90.00
#
_symmetry.space_group_name_H-M   'P 1'
#
loop_
_entity.id
_entity.type
_entity.pdbx_description
1 polymer ?
#
loop_
_entity_poly.entity_id
_entity_poly.type
_entity_poly.pdbx_seq_one_letter_code
_entity_poly.pdbx_strand_id
1 'polypeptide(L)'
;MFISAVVKNVSHDRLSFICPGCGFSHQVTIGQGDGPRWDWNHDYVRPTFNPSILVTWEEPSDNPAHFDDRTKDQHRVCHSFVRDGLIQYLADCTHELAGQTLPLPRIED
;
A
#
# COMPACT_ATOMS: atom_id res chain seq x y z
N MET A 1 -19.06 -21.11 -0.18
CA MET A 1 -18.28 -19.97 0.35
C MET A 1 -17.32 -19.56 -0.76
N PHE A 2 -17.62 -18.46 -1.46
CA PHE A 2 -16.73 -17.97 -2.52
C PHE A 2 -15.55 -17.26 -1.86
N ILE A 3 -14.37 -17.83 -2.02
CA ILE A 3 -13.12 -17.21 -1.59
C ILE A 3 -12.74 -16.20 -2.68
N SER A 4 -12.82 -14.91 -2.37
CA SER A 4 -12.48 -13.83 -3.32
C SER A 4 -11.05 -13.36 -3.12
N ALA A 5 -10.37 -13.02 -4.21
CA ALA A 5 -9.03 -12.45 -4.18
C ALA A 5 -9.04 -11.03 -3.58
N VAL A 6 -7.88 -10.61 -3.06
CA VAL A 6 -7.61 -9.27 -2.51
C VAL A 6 -6.42 -8.60 -3.20
N VAL A 7 -5.64 -9.35 -3.99
CA VAL A 7 -4.60 -8.84 -4.89
C VAL A 7 -4.89 -9.26 -6.33
N LYS A 8 -4.45 -8.46 -7.31
CA LYS A 8 -4.48 -8.80 -8.74
C LYS A 8 -3.15 -8.51 -9.42
N ASN A 9 -2.88 -9.22 -10.50
CA ASN A 9 -1.79 -8.87 -11.41
C ASN A 9 -2.14 -7.61 -12.19
N VAL A 10 -1.20 -6.68 -12.28
CA VAL A 10 -1.24 -5.52 -13.18
C VAL A 10 -0.29 -5.72 -14.36
N SER A 11 0.81 -6.43 -14.13
CA SER A 11 1.73 -6.95 -15.13
C SER A 11 2.32 -8.28 -14.64
N HIS A 12 3.22 -8.88 -15.42
CA HIS A 12 3.90 -10.13 -15.04
C HIS A 12 4.63 -10.05 -13.69
N ASP A 13 5.19 -8.89 -13.38
CA ASP A 13 6.07 -8.62 -12.24
C ASP A 13 5.46 -7.64 -11.23
N ARG A 14 4.17 -7.30 -11.36
CA ARG A 14 3.52 -6.29 -10.52
C ARG A 14 2.13 -6.72 -10.06
N LEU A 15 1.94 -6.67 -8.74
CA LEU A 15 0.67 -6.94 -8.07
C LEU A 15 0.09 -5.65 -7.52
N SER A 16 -1.24 -5.61 -7.39
CA SER A 16 -1.98 -4.48 -6.82
C SER A 16 -3.00 -4.96 -5.81
N PHE A 17 -3.18 -4.21 -4.72
CA PHE A 17 -4.25 -4.35 -3.72
C PHE A 17 -4.81 -2.98 -3.35
N ILE A 18 -6.03 -2.93 -2.82
CA ILE A 18 -6.60 -1.69 -2.30
C ILE A 18 -6.11 -1.44 -0.87
N CYS A 19 -5.57 -0.24 -0.62
CA CYS A 19 -5.24 0.22 0.72
C CYS A 19 -6.50 0.81 1.38
N PRO A 20 -7.01 0.25 2.49
CA PRO A 20 -8.14 0.84 3.23
C PRO A 20 -7.92 2.29 3.69
N GLY A 21 -6.68 2.66 4.02
CA GLY A 21 -6.34 3.99 4.54
C GLY A 21 -6.37 5.07 3.47
N CYS A 22 -5.96 4.74 2.24
CA CYS A 22 -6.03 5.67 1.10
C CYS A 22 -7.38 5.60 0.37
N GLY A 23 -8.00 4.42 0.31
CA GLY A 23 -9.05 4.11 -0.67
C GLY A 23 -8.52 3.85 -2.09
N PHE A 24 -7.19 3.88 -2.29
CA PHE A 24 -6.54 3.73 -3.59
C PHE A 24 -5.71 2.44 -3.69
N SER A 25 -5.36 2.06 -4.92
CA SER A 25 -4.52 0.90 -5.20
C SER A 25 -3.06 1.14 -4.82
N HIS A 26 -2.50 0.25 -4.01
CA HIS A 26 -1.05 0.13 -3.81
C HIS A 26 -0.50 -0.99 -4.67
N GLN A 27 0.75 -0.85 -5.11
CA GLN A 27 1.40 -1.81 -5.99
C GLN A 27 2.72 -2.27 -5.40
N VAL A 28 3.03 -3.54 -5.62
CA VAL A 28 4.33 -4.14 -5.28
C VAL A 28 4.89 -4.85 -6.50
N THR A 29 6.21 -4.77 -6.65
CA THR A 29 6.96 -5.45 -7.71
C THR A 29 7.59 -6.72 -7.16
N ILE A 30 7.46 -7.83 -7.89
CA ILE A 30 7.93 -9.16 -7.48
C ILE A 30 8.94 -9.70 -8.47
N GLY A 31 9.64 -10.77 -8.09
CA GLY A 31 10.63 -11.42 -8.95
C GLY A 31 11.94 -10.64 -9.07
N GLN A 32 12.68 -10.86 -10.16
CA GLN A 32 13.99 -10.24 -10.41
C GLN A 32 13.85 -8.92 -11.17
N GLY A 33 14.81 -8.01 -10.99
CA GLY A 33 14.92 -6.75 -11.73
C GLY A 33 15.29 -5.57 -10.85
N ASP A 34 15.36 -4.39 -11.45
CA ASP A 34 15.82 -3.17 -10.77
C ASP A 34 14.78 -2.55 -9.83
N GLY A 35 15.25 -1.95 -8.74
CA GLY A 35 14.44 -1.28 -7.75
C GLY A 35 13.86 -2.24 -6.69
N PRO A 36 12.94 -1.75 -5.83
CA PRO A 36 12.38 -2.56 -4.75
C PRO A 36 11.71 -3.85 -5.25
N ARG A 37 11.98 -4.98 -4.60
CA ARG A 37 11.39 -6.28 -4.91
C ARG A 37 10.92 -6.97 -3.64
N TRP A 38 9.67 -7.42 -3.66
CA TRP A 38 9.07 -8.14 -2.57
C TRP A 38 9.04 -9.63 -2.85
N ASP A 39 9.38 -10.41 -1.83
CA ASP A 39 8.99 -11.81 -1.76
C ASP A 39 7.47 -11.87 -1.64
N TRP A 40 6.87 -12.84 -2.32
CA TRP A 40 5.43 -13.08 -2.29
C TRP A 40 5.15 -14.57 -2.17
N ASN A 41 4.16 -14.92 -1.35
CA ASN A 41 3.76 -16.30 -1.11
C ASN A 41 2.88 -16.92 -2.21
N HIS A 42 2.67 -16.22 -3.34
CA HIS A 42 1.83 -16.67 -4.45
C HIS A 42 0.33 -16.86 -4.12
N ASP A 43 -0.14 -16.28 -3.01
CA ASP A 43 -1.55 -16.36 -2.60
C ASP A 43 -2.29 -15.07 -2.94
N TYR A 44 -3.40 -15.20 -3.67
CA TYR A 44 -4.24 -14.06 -4.09
C TYR A 44 -5.30 -13.66 -3.07
N VAL A 45 -5.59 -14.54 -2.11
CA VAL A 45 -6.62 -14.38 -1.08
C VAL A 45 -5.99 -13.98 0.24
N ARG A 46 -4.87 -14.64 0.59
CA ARG A 46 -4.09 -14.41 1.80
C ARG A 46 -2.65 -14.01 1.45
N PRO A 47 -2.46 -12.92 0.68
CA PRO A 47 -1.14 -12.50 0.27
C PRO A 47 -0.28 -12.18 1.48
N THR A 48 1.00 -12.51 1.36
CA THR A 48 2.06 -12.04 2.24
C THR A 48 3.17 -11.47 1.39
N PHE A 49 3.59 -10.25 1.72
CA PHE A 49 4.72 -9.58 1.08
C PHE A 49 5.83 -9.33 2.10
N ASN A 50 7.08 -9.49 1.68
CA ASN A 50 8.25 -9.19 2.51
C ASN A 50 9.31 -8.46 1.68
N PRO A 51 9.91 -7.35 2.16
CA PRO A 51 9.74 -6.70 3.47
C PRO A 51 8.44 -5.87 3.57
N SER A 52 8.38 -4.88 4.47
CA SER A 52 7.28 -3.91 4.52
C SER A 52 7.16 -3.13 3.19
N ILE A 53 5.99 -2.55 2.98
CA ILE A 53 5.64 -1.74 1.83
C ILE A 53 5.61 -0.29 2.27
N LEU A 54 6.44 0.54 1.64
CA LEU A 54 6.52 1.98 1.87
C LEU A 54 6.03 2.71 0.63
N VAL A 55 4.95 3.47 0.78
CA VAL A 55 4.41 4.37 -0.25
C VAL A 55 4.50 5.79 0.27
N THR A 56 5.07 6.70 -0.50
CA THR A 56 5.25 8.11 -0.11
C THR A 56 4.69 9.03 -1.18
N TRP A 57 4.09 10.15 -0.77
CA TRP A 57 3.63 11.20 -1.67
C TRP A 57 3.71 12.57 -0.99
N GLU A 58 3.58 13.63 -1.79
CA GLU A 58 3.48 15.01 -1.30
C GLU A 58 2.05 15.50 -1.49
N GLU A 59 1.49 16.15 -0.47
CA GLU A 59 0.24 16.90 -0.55
C GLU A 59 0.53 18.39 -0.45
N PRO A 60 -0.25 19.28 -1.10
CA PRO A 60 -0.11 20.70 -0.89
C PRO A 60 -0.14 21.09 0.59
N SER A 61 0.58 22.15 0.95
CA SER A 61 0.47 22.80 2.25
C SER A 61 -1.00 23.01 2.64
N ASP A 62 -1.34 22.90 3.93
CA ASP A 62 -2.67 23.23 4.46
C ASP A 62 -2.90 24.75 4.63
N ASN A 63 -1.82 25.53 4.60
CA ASN A 63 -1.85 26.98 4.58
C ASN A 63 -1.96 27.54 3.15
N PRO A 64 -3.04 28.27 2.79
CA PRO A 64 -3.22 28.88 1.47
C PRO A 64 -2.11 29.81 1.03
N ALA A 65 -1.40 30.46 1.97
CA ALA A 65 -0.28 31.34 1.66
C ALA A 65 0.94 30.58 1.10
N HIS A 66 0.94 29.25 1.19
CA HIS A 66 2.06 28.40 0.78
C HIS A 66 1.69 27.40 -0.31
N PHE A 67 0.50 27.52 -0.94
CA PHE A 67 0.10 26.60 -2.00
C PHE A 67 1.05 26.60 -3.21
N ASP A 68 1.75 27.71 -3.48
CA ASP A 68 2.74 27.82 -4.56
C ASP A 68 4.18 27.47 -4.12
N ASP A 69 4.42 27.20 -2.83
CA ASP A 69 5.73 26.84 -2.29
C ASP A 69 5.79 25.35 -1.94
N ARG A 70 6.24 24.54 -2.91
CA ARG A 70 6.38 23.09 -2.76
C ARG A 70 7.33 22.64 -1.64
N THR A 71 8.16 23.54 -1.11
CA THR A 71 9.00 23.22 0.07
C THR A 71 8.19 23.18 1.38
N LYS A 72 6.93 23.61 1.33
CA LYS A 72 5.95 23.56 2.42
C LYS A 72 4.90 22.47 2.23
N ASP A 73 5.00 21.70 1.15
CA ASP A 73 4.15 20.54 0.93
C ASP A 73 4.32 19.54 2.07
N GLN A 74 3.23 18.83 2.35
CA GLN A 74 3.15 17.88 3.42
C GLN A 74 3.59 16.50 2.92
N HIS A 75 4.67 16.00 3.48
CA HIS A 75 5.12 14.65 3.21
C HIS A 75 4.18 13.63 3.85
N ARG A 76 3.69 12.70 3.05
CA ARG A 76 2.78 11.63 3.46
C ARG A 76 3.38 10.27 3.20
N VAL A 77 3.04 9.33 4.08
CA VAL A 77 3.59 8.00 4.09
C VAL A 77 2.49 6.98 4.42
N CYS A 78 2.35 5.96 3.59
CA CYS A 78 1.73 4.71 4.00
C CYS A 78 2.83 3.67 4.16
N HIS A 79 3.15 3.33 5.40
CA HIS A 79 4.08 2.27 5.71
C HIS A 79 3.31 1.09 6.33
N SER A 80 3.37 -0.07 5.69
CA SER A 80 2.57 -1.22 6.12
C SER A 80 3.25 -2.57 5.90
N PHE A 81 2.83 -3.57 6.67
CA PHE A 81 3.01 -4.97 6.30
C PHE A 81 1.72 -5.52 5.73
N VAL A 82 1.83 -6.40 4.74
CA VAL A 82 0.73 -7.24 4.29
C VAL A 82 1.09 -8.69 4.58
N ARG A 83 0.32 -9.34 5.46
CA ARG A 83 0.53 -10.72 5.89
C ARG A 83 -0.81 -11.41 6.02
N ASP A 84 -0.91 -12.60 5.46
CA ASP A 84 -2.08 -13.46 5.62
C ASP A 84 -3.41 -12.79 5.19
N GLY A 85 -3.36 -11.90 4.18
CA GLY A 85 -4.53 -11.13 3.73
C GLY A 85 -4.94 -9.97 4.65
N LEU A 86 -4.13 -9.67 5.66
CA LEU A 86 -4.28 -8.51 6.53
C LEU A 86 -3.25 -7.44 6.17
N ILE A 87 -3.64 -6.18 6.28
CA ILE A 87 -2.75 -5.03 6.23
C ILE A 87 -2.56 -4.48 7.65
N GLN A 88 -1.31 -4.39 8.09
CA GLN A 88 -0.89 -3.77 9.34
C GLN A 88 -0.20 -2.44 9.02
N TYR A 89 -0.77 -1.33 9.46
CA TYR A 89 -0.13 -0.01 9.31
C TYR A 89 0.89 0.19 10.42
N LEU A 90 2.09 0.61 10.05
CA LEU A 90 3.18 0.88 10.98
C LEU A 90 3.02 2.25 11.65
N ALA A 91 3.78 2.47 12.73
CA ALA A 91 3.66 3.65 13.57
C ALA A 91 4.05 4.96 12.87
N ASP A 92 4.86 4.88 11.82
CA ASP A 92 5.28 5.98 10.96
C ASP A 92 4.37 6.19 9.73
N CYS A 93 3.25 5.46 9.66
CA CYS A 93 2.20 5.71 8.69
C CYS A 93 1.45 7.02 9.02
N THR A 94 1.20 7.85 8.02
CA THR A 94 0.44 9.10 8.17
C THR A 94 -1.07 8.92 8.03
N HIS A 95 -1.56 7.71 7.73
CA HIS A 95 -3.00 7.43 7.82
C HIS A 95 -3.48 7.43 9.26
N GLU A 96 -4.75 7.76 9.47
CA GLU A 96 -5.44 7.61 10.76
C GLU A 96 -5.46 6.15 11.26
N LEU A 97 -5.17 5.20 10.37
CA LEU A 97 -5.08 3.77 10.67
C LEU A 97 -3.71 3.34 11.22
N ALA A 98 -2.76 4.26 11.47
CA ALA A 98 -1.45 3.94 12.03
C ALA A 98 -1.55 3.05 13.29
N GLY A 99 -0.76 1.98 13.34
CA GLY A 99 -0.78 0.98 14.43
C GLY A 99 -1.95 -0.02 14.37
N GLN A 100 -2.89 0.14 13.43
CA GLN A 100 -4.04 -0.77 13.29
C GLN A 100 -3.74 -1.88 12.27
N THR A 101 -4.48 -2.99 12.41
CA THR A 101 -4.46 -4.11 11.47
C THR A 101 -5.88 -4.40 10.99
N LEU A 102 -6.06 -4.45 9.67
CA LEU A 102 -7.37 -4.63 9.04
C LEU A 102 -7.29 -5.69 7.94
N PRO A 103 -8.41 -6.36 7.60
CA PRO A 103 -8.45 -7.20 6.40
C PRO A 103 -8.28 -6.36 5.14
N LEU A 104 -7.57 -6.90 4.15
CA LEU A 104 -7.54 -6.31 2.82
C LEU A 104 -8.94 -6.38 2.18
N PRO A 105 -9.39 -5.30 1.50
CA PRO A 105 -10.62 -5.32 0.75
C PRO A 105 -10.54 -6.35 -0.38
N ARG A 106 -11.69 -6.95 -0.70
CA ARG A 106 -11.81 -7.78 -1.90
C ARG A 106 -11.69 -6.89 -3.11
N ILE A 107 -11.00 -7.39 -4.13
CA ILE A 107 -11.08 -6.79 -5.46
C ILE A 107 -12.37 -7.28 -6.11
N GLU A 108 -13.16 -6.34 -6.61
CA GLU A 108 -14.29 -6.65 -7.49
C GLU A 108 -13.75 -7.01 -8.88
N ASP A 109 -14.40 -7.96 -9.54
CA ASP A 109 -14.06 -8.43 -10.89
C ASP A 109 -14.41 -7.40 -11.96
#